data_AF-A0A1A0DAW4-F1
#
_entry.id   AF-A0A1A0DAW4-F1
#
_cell.length_a   1.000
_cell.length_b   1.000
_cell.length_c   1.000
_cell.angle_alpha   90.00
_cell.angle_beta   90.00
_cell.angle_gamma   90.00
#
_symmetry.space_group_name_H-M   'P 1'
#
loop_
_entity.id
_entity.type
_entity.pdbx_description
1 polymer ?
#
loop_
_entity_poly.entity_id
_entity_poly.type
_entity_poly.pdbx_seq_one_letter_code
_entity_poly.pdbx_strand_id
1 'polypeptide(L)'
;MTVLSVFQGAVRRLLGQKPNTLFSAQDPLQIKMQEIIQEAALDLSQRHDWQVLTRLCTLTADGNTEDFPLPIDYGRMLLKGDVHSSQWLLTYQAANDMDEWLNLKRFMPAQVPGYWALYGGQIHIIPPPPSGERPCFGYITKNLAIGADGTPKLTFDTDADTFALDENLLKMSIIWRWKQAEGLDYSEDMQNCELLFSQLAAKDKGSKVIRSSRIRPTGMGIWGIPG
;
A
#
# COMPACT_ATOMS: atom_id res chain seq x y z
N MET A 1 -17.71 6.59 5.81
CA MET A 1 -18.87 6.32 4.93
C MET A 1 -18.90 4.81 4.72
N THR A 2 -20.03 4.10 4.82
CA THR A 2 -20.00 2.62 4.74
C THR A 2 -20.07 2.13 3.29
N VAL A 3 -19.65 0.90 3.03
CA VAL A 3 -19.77 0.25 1.72
C VAL A 3 -21.21 0.23 1.23
N LEU A 4 -22.18 0.03 2.13
CA LEU A 4 -23.60 0.14 1.79
C LEU A 4 -23.96 1.53 1.24
N SER A 5 -23.47 2.59 1.88
CA SER A 5 -23.77 3.97 1.42
C SER A 5 -23.11 4.30 0.07
N VAL A 6 -21.94 3.72 -0.21
CA VAL A 6 -21.26 3.80 -1.52
C VAL A 6 -22.10 3.10 -2.58
N PHE A 7 -22.50 1.85 -2.31
CA PHE A 7 -23.36 1.06 -3.19
C PHE A 7 -24.69 1.76 -3.48
N GLN A 8 -25.38 2.23 -2.45
CA GLN A 8 -26.62 3.01 -2.59
C GLN A 8 -26.41 4.27 -3.44
N GLY A 9 -25.28 4.96 -3.26
CA GLY A 9 -24.93 6.12 -4.05
C GLY A 9 -24.67 5.81 -5.53
N ALA A 10 -24.07 4.65 -5.84
CA ALA A 10 -23.83 4.20 -7.20
C ALA A 10 -25.13 3.73 -7.88
N VAL A 11 -25.89 2.84 -7.23
CA VAL A 11 -27.16 2.32 -7.77
C VAL A 11 -28.19 3.43 -7.97
N ARG A 12 -28.25 4.42 -7.07
CA ARG A 12 -29.13 5.58 -7.25
C ARG A 12 -28.80 6.37 -8.50
N ARG A 13 -27.52 6.49 -8.86
CA ARG A 13 -27.08 7.19 -10.09
C ARG A 13 -27.35 6.37 -11.34
N LEU A 14 -27.27 5.04 -11.26
CA LEU A 14 -27.38 4.14 -12.40
C LEU A 14 -28.84 3.75 -12.72
N LEU A 15 -29.59 3.36 -11.70
CA LEU A 15 -30.92 2.75 -11.83
C LEU A 15 -32.03 3.53 -11.09
N GLY A 16 -31.69 4.60 -10.36
CA GLY A 16 -32.66 5.38 -9.59
C GLY A 16 -33.23 4.66 -8.36
N GLN A 17 -32.72 3.47 -8.04
CA GLN A 17 -33.15 2.68 -6.88
C GLN A 17 -32.19 2.84 -5.69
N LYS A 18 -32.66 2.53 -4.48
CA LYS A 18 -31.85 2.56 -3.26
C LYS A 18 -32.16 1.34 -2.38
N PRO A 19 -31.54 0.17 -2.65
CA PRO A 19 -31.68 -0.99 -1.79
C PRO A 19 -31.12 -0.70 -0.39
N ASN A 20 -31.75 -1.26 0.65
CA ASN A 20 -31.36 -1.01 2.05
C ASN A 20 -30.26 -1.94 2.57
N THR A 21 -29.98 -3.01 1.83
CA THR A 21 -28.98 -4.02 2.19
C THR A 21 -28.16 -4.36 0.95
N LEU A 22 -26.88 -4.72 1.15
CA LEU A 22 -26.00 -5.20 0.08
C LEU A 22 -25.64 -6.66 0.31
N PHE A 23 -25.25 -7.06 1.53
CA PHE A 23 -24.74 -8.41 1.81
C PHE A 23 -25.80 -9.42 2.24
N SER A 24 -26.93 -8.97 2.80
CA SER A 24 -27.98 -9.86 3.32
C SER A 24 -29.01 -10.29 2.28
N ALA A 25 -29.10 -9.63 1.13
CA ALA A 25 -30.05 -9.98 0.08
C ALA A 25 -29.41 -10.81 -1.04
N GLN A 26 -30.21 -11.70 -1.63
CA GLN A 26 -29.80 -12.68 -2.65
C GLN A 26 -30.19 -12.23 -4.07
N ASP A 27 -30.46 -10.93 -4.25
CA ASP A 27 -30.83 -10.41 -5.57
C ASP A 27 -29.63 -10.50 -6.52
N PRO A 28 -29.81 -10.94 -7.79
CA PRO A 28 -28.72 -11.06 -8.76
C PRO A 28 -27.91 -9.77 -8.94
N LEU A 29 -28.58 -8.61 -8.86
CA LEU A 29 -27.94 -7.30 -8.92
C LEU A 29 -26.98 -7.09 -7.76
N GLN A 30 -27.39 -7.43 -6.53
CA GLN A 30 -26.57 -7.21 -5.35
C GLN A 30 -25.35 -8.12 -5.35
N ILE A 31 -25.52 -9.39 -5.75
CA ILE A 31 -24.42 -10.36 -5.91
C ILE A 31 -23.40 -9.85 -6.95
N LYS A 32 -23.87 -9.41 -8.13
CA LYS A 32 -22.99 -8.84 -9.16
C LYS A 32 -22.24 -7.60 -8.65
N MET A 33 -22.91 -6.77 -7.87
CA MET A 33 -22.31 -5.54 -7.32
C MET A 33 -21.31 -5.82 -6.19
N GLN A 34 -21.52 -6.83 -5.36
CA GLN A 34 -20.54 -7.28 -4.36
C GLN A 34 -19.22 -7.67 -5.04
N GLU A 35 -19.28 -8.45 -6.12
CA GLU A 35 -18.10 -8.86 -6.87
C GLU A 35 -17.37 -7.65 -7.48
N ILE A 36 -18.11 -6.74 -8.13
CA ILE A 36 -17.54 -5.51 -8.70
C ILE A 36 -16.88 -4.64 -7.62
N ILE A 37 -17.47 -4.55 -6.43
CA ILE A 37 -16.91 -3.79 -5.30
C ILE A 37 -15.60 -4.41 -4.84
N GLN A 38 -15.57 -5.73 -4.66
CA GLN A 38 -14.38 -6.44 -4.19
C GLN A 38 -13.24 -6.33 -5.20
N GLU A 39 -13.54 -6.52 -6.48
CA GLU A 39 -12.56 -6.39 -7.57
C GLU A 39 -12.02 -4.95 -7.67
N ALA A 40 -12.91 -3.95 -7.57
CA ALA A 40 -12.53 -2.55 -7.58
C ALA A 40 -11.63 -2.19 -6.40
N ALA A 41 -11.97 -2.64 -5.19
CA ALA A 41 -11.16 -2.40 -4.00
C ALA A 41 -9.76 -3.02 -4.12
N LEU A 42 -9.68 -4.26 -4.61
CA LEU A 42 -8.41 -4.95 -4.86
C LEU A 42 -7.55 -4.19 -5.87
N ASP A 43 -8.11 -3.83 -7.03
CA ASP A 43 -7.40 -3.09 -8.07
C ASP A 43 -6.87 -1.74 -7.57
N LEU A 44 -7.73 -0.94 -6.93
CA LEU A 44 -7.34 0.36 -6.37
C LEU A 44 -6.24 0.26 -5.30
N SER A 45 -6.26 -0.80 -4.49
CA SER A 45 -5.26 -1.04 -3.46
C SER A 45 -3.89 -1.44 -4.03
N GLN A 46 -3.87 -2.13 -5.17
CA GLN A 46 -2.63 -2.63 -5.79
C GLN A 46 -1.92 -1.57 -6.63
N ARG A 47 -2.66 -0.62 -7.23
CA ARG A 47 -2.11 0.41 -8.13
C ARG A 47 -1.18 1.43 -7.46
N HIS A 48 -1.31 1.65 -6.15
CA HIS A 48 -0.49 2.62 -5.42
C HIS A 48 -0.10 2.10 -4.04
N ASP A 49 1.07 2.54 -3.56
CA ASP A 49 1.56 2.26 -2.21
C ASP A 49 0.93 3.25 -1.23
N TRP A 50 -0.32 3.00 -0.85
CA TRP A 50 -1.09 3.87 0.03
C TRP A 50 -0.50 3.90 1.45
N GLN A 51 -0.30 5.10 2.00
CA GLN A 51 0.18 5.26 3.38
C GLN A 51 -0.76 4.62 4.40
N VAL A 52 -2.07 4.73 4.19
CA VAL A 52 -3.08 4.16 5.09
C VAL A 52 -2.98 2.63 5.20
N LEU A 53 -2.56 1.96 4.12
CA LEU A 53 -2.35 0.51 4.07
C LEU A 53 -0.93 0.08 4.46
N THR A 54 -0.02 1.05 4.66
CA THR A 54 1.37 0.76 5.03
C THR A 54 1.45 0.39 6.50
N ARG A 55 2.12 -0.71 6.80
CA ARG A 55 2.38 -1.23 8.15
C ARG A 55 3.86 -1.50 8.31
N LEU A 56 4.34 -1.46 9.55
CA LEU A 56 5.73 -1.77 9.89
C LEU A 56 5.78 -3.15 10.52
N CYS A 57 6.62 -4.02 9.97
CA CYS A 57 7.01 -5.28 10.58
C CYS A 57 8.36 -5.09 11.27
N THR A 58 8.48 -5.49 12.52
CA THR A 58 9.75 -5.52 13.24
C THR A 58 10.04 -6.95 13.65
N LEU A 59 11.14 -7.50 13.15
CA LEU A 59 11.61 -8.83 13.47
C LEU A 59 12.36 -8.80 14.80
N THR A 60 12.28 -9.91 15.53
CA THR A 60 13.02 -10.09 16.79
C THR A 60 14.09 -11.14 16.57
N ALA A 61 15.34 -10.71 16.45
CA ALA A 61 16.45 -11.62 16.20
C ALA A 61 17.08 -12.16 17.49
N ASP A 62 17.50 -13.41 17.44
CA ASP A 62 18.09 -14.18 18.55
C ASP A 62 19.58 -14.49 18.34
N GLY A 63 20.16 -14.10 17.21
CA GLY A 63 21.54 -14.40 16.84
C GLY A 63 21.75 -15.71 16.10
N ASN A 64 20.71 -16.53 15.91
CA ASN A 64 20.82 -17.85 15.27
C ASN A 64 19.81 -18.06 14.13
N THR A 65 18.65 -17.41 14.21
CA THR A 65 17.55 -17.57 13.26
C THR A 65 17.79 -16.70 12.03
N GLU A 66 17.80 -17.32 10.85
CA GLU A 66 17.85 -16.65 9.56
C GLU A 66 16.46 -16.45 8.93
N ASP A 67 15.49 -17.29 9.32
CA ASP A 67 14.19 -17.40 8.67
C ASP A 67 13.08 -16.84 9.58
N PHE A 68 12.39 -15.80 9.13
CA PHE A 68 11.32 -15.15 9.90
C PHE A 68 9.98 -15.22 9.16
N PRO A 69 8.88 -15.62 9.84
CA PRO A 69 7.56 -15.64 9.23
C PRO A 69 7.07 -14.21 8.92
N LEU A 70 6.44 -14.03 7.77
CA LEU A 70 5.77 -12.77 7.45
C LEU A 70 4.48 -12.61 8.27
N PRO A 71 4.06 -11.37 8.54
CA PRO A 71 2.76 -11.09 9.15
C PRO A 71 1.60 -11.75 8.39
N ILE A 72 0.57 -12.18 9.11
CA ILE A 72 -0.62 -12.82 8.50
C ILE A 72 -1.33 -11.91 7.49
N ASP A 73 -1.27 -10.60 7.72
CA ASP A 73 -1.89 -9.58 6.88
C ASP A 73 -0.94 -9.07 5.78
N TYR A 74 0.24 -9.68 5.61
CA TYR A 74 1.23 -9.26 4.63
C TYR A 74 0.69 -9.39 3.20
N GLY A 75 0.64 -8.27 2.48
CA GLY A 75 0.24 -8.20 1.07
C GLY A 75 1.43 -8.24 0.15
N ARG A 76 2.21 -7.16 0.19
CA ARG A 76 3.40 -7.00 -0.63
C ARG A 76 4.40 -6.06 0.04
N MET A 77 5.65 -6.13 -0.41
CA MET A 77 6.67 -5.15 -0.05
C MET A 77 6.37 -3.81 -0.72
N LEU A 78 6.78 -2.71 -0.09
CA LEU A 78 6.76 -1.39 -0.72
C LEU A 78 7.68 -1.38 -1.94
N LEU A 79 7.29 -0.65 -2.99
CA LEU A 79 8.09 -0.53 -4.22
C LEU A 79 9.44 0.18 -3.98
N LYS A 80 9.50 1.01 -2.93
CA LYS A 80 10.73 1.63 -2.41
C LYS A 80 10.89 1.32 -0.92
N GLY A 81 10.77 0.04 -0.56
CA GLY A 81 11.02 -0.44 0.80
C GLY A 81 12.25 -1.32 0.84
N ASP A 82 13.07 -1.12 1.87
CA ASP A 82 14.17 -2.00 2.23
C ASP A 82 14.01 -2.46 3.68
N VAL A 83 14.79 -3.47 4.05
CA VAL A 83 14.91 -3.92 5.43
C VAL A 83 15.97 -3.08 6.12
N HIS A 84 15.56 -2.35 7.16
CA HIS A 84 16.41 -1.51 7.96
C HIS A 84 16.92 -2.26 9.18
N SER A 85 18.20 -2.09 9.48
CA SER A 85 18.76 -2.50 10.76
C SER A 85 18.39 -1.50 11.86
N SER A 86 18.23 -1.98 13.10
CA SER A 86 18.14 -1.10 14.27
C SER A 86 19.49 -0.70 14.84
N GLN A 87 20.58 -1.34 14.40
CA GLN A 87 21.94 -1.15 14.90
C GLN A 87 22.81 -0.39 13.91
N TRP A 88 22.59 -0.62 12.62
CA TRP A 88 23.36 -0.04 11.53
C TRP A 88 22.55 1.05 10.82
N LEU A 89 23.26 2.08 10.33
CA LEU A 89 22.65 3.10 9.47
C LEU A 89 22.34 2.56 8.05
N LEU A 90 22.97 1.45 7.68
CA LEU A 90 22.81 0.77 6.41
C LEU A 90 21.60 -0.18 6.41
N THR A 91 21.01 -0.37 5.25
CA THR A 91 19.95 -1.37 5.01
C THR A 91 20.56 -2.73 4.66
N TYR A 92 19.79 -3.80 4.88
CA TYR A 92 20.13 -5.09 4.30
C TYR A 92 19.92 -5.04 2.79
N GLN A 93 20.82 -5.67 2.04
CA GLN A 93 20.74 -5.70 0.59
C GLN A 93 19.79 -6.80 0.12
N ALA A 94 18.81 -6.46 -0.72
CA ALA A 94 17.92 -7.45 -1.33
C ALA A 94 18.67 -8.30 -2.35
N ALA A 95 18.44 -9.61 -2.36
CA ALA A 95 18.82 -10.47 -3.49
C ALA A 95 17.86 -10.21 -4.65
N ASN A 96 18.38 -10.07 -5.87
CA ASN A 96 17.55 -9.80 -7.05
C ASN A 96 16.80 -11.05 -7.50
N ASP A 97 17.47 -12.20 -7.45
CA ASP A 97 16.94 -13.48 -7.92
C ASP A 97 17.30 -14.63 -6.97
N MET A 98 16.60 -15.77 -7.12
CA MET A 98 16.83 -16.97 -6.32
C MET A 98 18.24 -17.55 -6.52
N ASP A 99 18.79 -17.49 -7.74
CA ASP A 99 20.15 -17.94 -8.01
C ASP A 99 21.20 -17.05 -7.34
N GLU A 100 20.97 -15.73 -7.31
CA GLU A 100 21.82 -14.81 -6.55
C GLU A 100 21.75 -15.13 -5.06
N TRP A 101 20.55 -15.36 -4.51
CA TRP A 101 20.37 -15.75 -3.12
C TRP A 101 21.15 -17.04 -2.77
N LEU A 102 21.08 -18.07 -3.62
CA LEU A 102 21.84 -19.31 -3.41
C LEU A 102 23.35 -19.09 -3.48
N ASN A 103 23.83 -18.20 -4.34
CA ASN A 103 25.24 -17.83 -4.42
C ASN A 103 25.69 -17.03 -3.18
N LEU A 104 24.87 -16.09 -2.71
CA LEU A 104 25.11 -15.32 -1.50
C LEU A 104 25.23 -16.23 -0.27
N LYS A 105 24.38 -17.26 -0.16
CA LYS A 105 24.47 -18.28 0.89
C LYS A 105 25.78 -19.07 0.89
N ARG A 106 26.34 -19.35 -0.30
CA ARG A 106 27.44 -20.31 -0.46
C ARG A 106 28.82 -19.68 -0.51
N PHE A 107 28.94 -18.54 -1.19
CA PHE A 107 30.24 -18.06 -1.68
C PHE A 107 30.59 -16.65 -1.23
N MET A 108 29.62 -15.83 -0.80
CA MET A 108 29.92 -14.46 -0.40
C MET A 108 30.14 -14.32 1.11
N PRO A 109 31.21 -13.62 1.54
CA PRO A 109 31.28 -13.15 2.91
C PRO A 109 30.13 -12.18 3.16
N ALA A 110 29.42 -12.35 4.27
CA ALA A 110 28.36 -11.46 4.70
C ALA A 110 28.82 -9.99 4.67
N GLN A 111 28.14 -9.16 3.87
CA GLN A 111 28.18 -7.70 4.03
C GLN A 111 27.57 -7.33 5.38
N VAL A 112 27.92 -6.17 5.93
CA VAL A 112 27.26 -5.62 7.13
C VAL A 112 26.18 -4.63 6.67
N PRO A 113 24.90 -4.77 7.07
CA PRO A 113 24.35 -5.73 8.04
C PRO A 113 24.02 -7.12 7.46
N GLY A 114 23.90 -7.25 6.14
CA GLY A 114 23.67 -8.53 5.48
C GLY A 114 22.85 -8.42 4.19
N TYR A 115 22.32 -9.57 3.77
CA TYR A 115 21.43 -9.75 2.65
C TYR A 115 20.07 -10.25 3.11
N TRP A 116 19.02 -9.98 2.33
CA TRP A 116 17.70 -10.55 2.55
C TRP A 116 17.04 -11.03 1.26
N ALA A 117 16.15 -12.02 1.39
CA ALA A 117 15.29 -12.50 0.32
C ALA A 117 13.91 -12.88 0.86
N LEU A 118 12.89 -12.77 0.01
CA LEU A 118 11.52 -13.19 0.31
C LEU A 118 11.15 -14.40 -0.53
N TYR A 119 10.87 -15.53 0.11
CA TYR A 119 10.30 -16.71 -0.55
C TYR A 119 9.57 -17.58 0.49
N GLY A 120 8.68 -18.46 0.04
CA GLY A 120 7.97 -19.39 0.94
C GLY A 120 7.09 -18.73 2.02
N GLY A 121 6.73 -17.45 1.87
CA GLY A 121 5.99 -16.71 2.89
C GLY A 121 6.83 -16.29 4.10
N GLN A 122 8.16 -16.33 3.97
CA GLN A 122 9.11 -15.95 5.00
C GLN A 122 10.09 -14.91 4.43
N ILE A 123 10.65 -14.12 5.35
CA ILE A 123 11.81 -13.28 5.08
C ILE A 123 13.05 -14.00 5.60
N HIS A 124 14.01 -14.18 4.71
CA HIS A 124 15.27 -14.85 5.01
C HIS A 124 16.37 -13.79 5.06
N ILE A 125 17.16 -13.79 6.13
CA ILE A 125 18.22 -12.80 6.38
C ILE A 125 19.53 -13.51 6.68
N ILE A 126 20.60 -13.12 5.99
CA ILE A 126 21.94 -13.70 6.15
C ILE A 126 22.97 -12.58 6.26
N PRO A 127 23.87 -12.61 7.24
CA PRO A 127 23.98 -13.59 8.32
C PRO A 127 22.80 -13.47 9.31
N PRO A 128 22.56 -14.46 10.19
CA PRO A 128 21.51 -14.35 11.20
C PRO A 128 21.75 -13.07 12.02
N PRO A 129 20.76 -12.17 12.15
CA PRO A 129 20.99 -10.91 12.84
C PRO A 129 21.35 -11.16 14.30
N PRO A 130 22.39 -10.48 14.86
CA PRO A 130 22.79 -10.64 16.26
C PRO A 130 21.63 -10.42 17.23
N SER A 131 21.72 -11.10 18.38
CA SER A 131 20.74 -10.95 19.46
C SER A 131 20.58 -9.49 19.87
N GLY A 132 19.34 -9.02 19.90
CA GLY A 132 19.00 -7.62 20.22
C GLY A 132 18.95 -6.69 19.01
N GLU A 133 19.35 -7.13 17.83
CA GLU A 133 19.01 -6.45 16.58
C GLU A 133 17.53 -6.63 16.24
N ARG A 134 16.92 -5.57 15.70
CA ARG A 134 15.52 -5.54 15.30
C ARG A 134 15.39 -5.08 13.85
N PRO A 135 15.62 -5.99 12.87
CA PRO A 135 15.38 -5.66 11.48
C PRO A 135 13.93 -5.25 11.29
N CYS A 136 13.69 -4.11 10.62
CA CYS A 136 12.36 -3.59 10.39
C CYS A 136 12.14 -3.23 8.94
N PHE A 137 10.93 -3.46 8.44
CA PHE A 137 10.55 -3.12 7.08
C PHE A 137 9.10 -2.69 6.99
N GLY A 138 8.82 -1.83 6.02
CA GLY A 138 7.46 -1.44 5.67
C GLY A 138 6.85 -2.39 4.65
N TYR A 139 5.60 -2.77 4.88
CA TYR A 139 4.82 -3.60 3.96
C TYR A 139 3.42 -3.03 3.77
N ILE A 140 2.74 -3.46 2.71
CA ILE A 140 1.34 -3.12 2.45
C ILE A 140 0.49 -4.28 2.92
N THR A 141 -0.50 -3.97 3.78
CA THR A 141 -1.45 -4.96 4.29
C THR A 141 -2.44 -5.41 3.20
N LYS A 142 -2.91 -6.67 3.26
CA LYS A 142 -4.02 -7.18 2.44
C LYS A 142 -5.40 -6.74 2.96
N ASN A 143 -5.44 -6.15 4.15
CA ASN A 143 -6.70 -5.77 4.77
C ASN A 143 -7.23 -4.47 4.16
N LEU A 144 -8.25 -4.59 3.32
CA LEU A 144 -8.86 -3.48 2.57
C LEU A 144 -10.12 -2.93 3.24
N ALA A 145 -10.79 -3.76 4.04
CA ALA A 145 -12.02 -3.43 4.73
C ALA A 145 -11.73 -3.17 6.22
N ILE A 146 -12.54 -2.33 6.84
CA ILE A 146 -12.53 -2.08 8.28
C ILE A 146 -13.94 -2.36 8.77
N GLY A 147 -14.07 -3.31 9.68
CA GLY A 147 -15.34 -3.63 10.31
C GLY A 147 -15.86 -2.49 11.18
N ALA A 148 -17.14 -2.54 11.55
CA ALA A 148 -17.75 -1.53 12.44
C ALA A 148 -17.00 -1.37 13.77
N ASP A 149 -16.38 -2.45 14.26
CA ASP A 149 -15.58 -2.47 15.49
C ASP A 149 -14.14 -1.94 15.29
N GLY A 150 -13.80 -1.47 14.09
CA GLY A 150 -12.47 -0.99 13.73
C GLY A 150 -11.48 -2.11 13.35
N THR A 151 -11.92 -3.36 13.33
CA THR A 151 -11.06 -4.50 13.00
C THR A 151 -10.75 -4.54 11.49
N PRO A 152 -9.48 -4.60 11.08
CA PRO A 152 -9.11 -4.72 9.67
C PRO A 152 -9.47 -6.10 9.12
N LYS A 153 -10.01 -6.14 7.90
CA LYS A 153 -10.48 -7.35 7.21
C LYS A 153 -10.02 -7.37 5.75
N LEU A 154 -9.90 -8.58 5.19
CA LEU A 154 -9.46 -8.78 3.80
C LEU A 154 -10.57 -8.52 2.78
N THR A 155 -11.80 -8.93 3.11
CA THR A 155 -13.00 -8.77 2.27
C THR A 155 -14.05 -7.96 2.99
N PHE A 156 -14.99 -7.40 2.23
CA PHE A 156 -16.23 -6.87 2.78
C PHE A 156 -17.23 -8.00 2.98
N ASP A 157 -17.84 -8.06 4.14
CA ASP A 157 -18.73 -9.14 4.58
C ASP A 157 -19.99 -8.60 5.27
N THR A 158 -19.97 -7.34 5.71
CA THR A 158 -21.13 -6.68 6.33
C THR A 158 -21.43 -5.31 5.72
N ASP A 159 -22.70 -4.91 5.76
CA ASP A 159 -23.16 -3.60 5.25
C ASP A 159 -22.54 -2.40 6.00
N ALA A 160 -22.04 -2.65 7.22
CA ALA A 160 -21.42 -1.67 8.09
C ALA A 160 -19.91 -1.50 7.86
N ASP A 161 -19.29 -2.37 7.05
CA ASP A 161 -17.87 -2.25 6.76
C ASP A 161 -17.58 -0.94 6.01
N THR A 162 -16.40 -0.38 6.27
CA THR A 162 -15.88 0.81 5.59
C THR A 162 -14.65 0.46 4.78
N PHE A 163 -14.45 1.15 3.66
CA PHE A 163 -13.23 0.99 2.89
C PHE A 163 -12.06 1.71 3.58
N ALA A 164 -10.88 1.09 3.59
CA ALA A 164 -9.69 1.70 4.20
C ALA A 164 -9.18 2.94 3.41
N LEU A 165 -9.53 3.07 2.13
CA LEU A 165 -9.22 4.23 1.30
C LEU A 165 -10.45 5.14 1.11
N ASP A 166 -10.36 6.13 0.23
CA ASP A 166 -11.47 7.06 -0.06
C ASP A 166 -12.68 6.34 -0.67
N GLU A 167 -13.84 6.49 -0.04
CA GLU A 167 -15.09 5.88 -0.45
C GLU A 167 -15.65 6.52 -1.74
N ASN A 168 -15.30 7.77 -2.04
CA ASN A 168 -15.69 8.40 -3.31
C ASN A 168 -14.97 7.79 -4.52
N LEU A 169 -13.69 7.44 -4.34
CA LEU A 169 -12.92 6.72 -5.34
C LEU A 169 -13.57 5.36 -5.62
N LEU A 170 -13.93 4.63 -4.57
CA LEU A 170 -14.63 3.35 -4.69
C LEU A 170 -15.98 3.51 -5.41
N LYS A 171 -16.74 4.57 -5.10
CA LYS A 171 -18.01 4.87 -5.76
C LYS A 171 -17.86 5.06 -7.27
N MET A 172 -16.89 5.89 -7.69
CA MET A 172 -16.64 6.11 -9.12
C MET A 172 -16.15 4.82 -9.79
N SER A 173 -15.34 4.02 -9.10
CA SER A 173 -14.83 2.77 -9.67
C SER A 173 -15.93 1.74 -9.94
N ILE A 174 -16.91 1.66 -9.03
CA ILE A 174 -18.07 0.77 -9.20
C ILE A 174 -18.93 1.22 -10.40
N ILE A 175 -19.15 2.52 -10.55
CA ILE A 175 -20.00 3.08 -11.62
C ILE A 175 -19.47 2.69 -13.01
N TRP A 176 -18.18 2.91 -13.28
CA TRP A 176 -17.63 2.60 -14.60
C TRP A 176 -17.52 1.09 -14.86
N ARG A 177 -17.15 0.29 -13.85
CA ARG A 177 -17.09 -1.18 -13.96
C ARG A 177 -18.46 -1.79 -14.21
N TRP A 178 -19.49 -1.28 -13.54
CA TRP A 178 -20.86 -1.71 -13.80
C TRP A 178 -21.31 -1.36 -15.21
N LYS A 179 -21.06 -0.12 -15.68
CA LYS A 179 -21.38 0.29 -17.05
C LYS A 179 -20.66 -0.58 -18.08
N GLN A 180 -19.39 -0.91 -17.85
CA GLN A 180 -18.63 -1.82 -18.69
C GLN A 180 -19.27 -3.22 -18.72
N ALA A 181 -19.67 -3.74 -17.57
CA ALA A 181 -20.30 -5.06 -17.46
C ALA A 181 -21.71 -5.14 -18.10
N GLU A 182 -22.39 -4.01 -18.28
CA GLU A 182 -23.67 -3.90 -18.99
C GLU A 182 -23.50 -3.47 -20.47
N GLY A 183 -22.28 -3.19 -20.92
CA GLY A 183 -22.01 -2.74 -22.30
C GLY A 183 -22.43 -1.30 -22.61
N LEU A 184 -22.56 -0.45 -21.59
CA LEU A 184 -22.86 0.98 -21.72
C LEU A 184 -21.58 1.79 -21.94
N ASP A 185 -21.70 3.03 -22.43
CA ASP A 185 -20.55 3.94 -22.53
C ASP A 185 -20.03 4.30 -21.13
N TYR A 186 -18.76 3.93 -20.89
CA TYR A 186 -18.06 4.06 -19.61
C TYR A 186 -16.82 4.97 -19.71
N SER A 187 -16.51 5.49 -20.90
CA SER A 187 -15.24 6.15 -21.20
C SER A 187 -14.99 7.39 -20.32
N GLU A 188 -15.99 8.26 -20.19
CA GLU A 188 -15.90 9.48 -19.37
C GLU A 188 -15.84 9.18 -17.87
N ASP A 189 -16.64 8.23 -17.36
CA ASP A 189 -16.63 7.86 -15.95
C ASP A 189 -15.30 7.20 -15.55
N MET A 190 -14.68 6.43 -16.44
CA MET A 190 -13.33 5.89 -16.24
C MET A 190 -12.30 7.02 -16.15
N GLN A 191 -12.33 7.99 -17.07
CA GLN A 191 -11.40 9.14 -17.03
C GLN A 191 -11.54 9.96 -15.75
N ASN A 192 -12.78 10.20 -15.29
CA ASN A 192 -13.03 10.90 -14.03
C ASN A 192 -12.49 10.11 -12.83
N CYS A 193 -12.64 8.78 -12.84
CA CYS A 193 -12.10 7.90 -11.80
C CYS A 193 -10.56 7.94 -11.77
N GLU A 194 -9.89 7.87 -12.93
CA GLU A 194 -8.44 7.96 -13.03
C GLU A 194 -7.90 9.32 -12.59
N LEU A 195 -8.60 10.40 -12.95
CA LEU A 195 -8.25 11.75 -12.50
C LEU A 195 -8.34 11.86 -10.97
N LEU A 196 -9.42 11.36 -10.36
CA LEU A 196 -9.58 11.36 -8.91
C LEU A 196 -8.53 10.47 -8.22
N PHE A 197 -8.24 9.30 -8.78
CA PHE A 197 -7.17 8.42 -8.32
C PHE A 197 -5.81 9.15 -8.31
N SER A 198 -5.46 9.81 -9.41
CA SER A 198 -4.19 10.54 -9.52
C SER A 198 -4.07 11.67 -8.48
N GLN A 199 -5.17 12.37 -8.21
CA GLN A 199 -5.20 13.44 -7.20
C GLN A 199 -5.02 12.91 -5.78
N LEU A 200 -5.66 11.78 -5.46
CA LEU A 200 -5.52 11.15 -4.15
C LEU A 200 -4.12 10.56 -3.96
N ALA A 201 -3.61 9.84 -4.95
CA ALA A 201 -2.25 9.30 -4.93
C ALA A 201 -1.18 10.40 -4.77
N ALA A 202 -1.38 11.55 -5.42
CA ALA A 202 -0.49 12.71 -5.26
C ALA A 202 -0.55 13.31 -3.85
N LYS A 203 -1.71 13.33 -3.20
CA LYS A 203 -1.90 13.86 -1.84
C LYS A 203 -1.42 12.92 -0.75
N ASP A 204 -1.49 11.60 -0.99
CA ASP A 204 -1.17 10.56 0.00
C ASP A 204 0.25 10.66 0.55
N LYS A 205 1.25 11.02 -0.28
CA LYS A 205 2.65 11.13 0.18
C LYS A 205 2.93 12.32 1.12
N GLY A 206 1.96 13.22 1.31
CA GLY A 206 2.14 14.46 2.05
C GLY A 206 2.92 15.53 1.27
N SER A 207 2.96 16.74 1.82
CA SER A 207 3.62 17.88 1.18
C SER A 207 5.14 17.78 1.27
N LYS A 208 5.83 17.82 0.12
CA LYS A 208 7.28 18.08 0.10
C LYS A 208 7.49 19.59 0.22
N VAL A 209 8.10 20.03 1.33
CA VAL A 209 8.46 21.44 1.50
C VAL A 209 9.50 21.81 0.45
N ILE A 210 9.09 22.56 -0.58
CA ILE A 210 9.99 23.11 -1.57
C ILE A 210 10.76 24.25 -0.90
N ARG A 211 11.95 23.93 -0.38
CA ARG A 211 12.89 24.96 0.07
C ARG A 211 13.59 25.53 -1.16
N SER A 212 13.08 26.65 -1.67
CA SER A 212 13.83 27.43 -2.67
C SER A 212 15.06 28.02 -1.97
N SER A 213 16.23 27.47 -2.23
CA SER A 213 17.49 28.06 -1.77
C SER A 213 17.73 29.32 -2.60
N ARG A 214 17.30 30.48 -2.07
CA ARG A 214 17.71 31.77 -2.60
C ARG A 214 19.13 32.03 -2.12
N ILE A 215 20.12 31.40 -2.77
CA ILE A 215 21.52 31.80 -2.63
C ILE A 215 21.59 33.23 -3.16
N ARG A 216 21.56 34.21 -2.24
CA ARG A 216 21.95 35.57 -2.58
C ARG A 216 23.45 35.50 -2.87
N PRO A 217 23.94 35.92 -4.03
CA PRO A 217 25.37 36.16 -4.18
C PRO A 217 25.68 37.30 -3.21
N THR A 218 26.30 36.96 -2.09
CA THR A 218 26.91 37.94 -1.20
C THR A 218 27.93 38.70 -2.04
N GLY A 219 27.59 39.93 -2.42
CA GLY A 219 28.51 40.85 -3.05
C GLY A 219 29.76 40.91 -2.20
N MET A 220 30.86 40.42 -2.76
CA MET A 220 32.18 40.43 -2.18
C MET A 220 32.61 41.90 -2.14
N GLY A 221 32.33 42.56 -1.01
CA GLY A 221 32.80 43.91 -0.73
C GLY A 221 34.32 43.89 -0.69
N ILE A 222 34.92 44.58 -1.65
CA ILE A 222 36.35 44.91 -1.69
C ILE A 222 36.69 45.64 -0.38
N TRP A 223 37.39 44.95 0.52
CA TRP A 223 38.00 45.58 1.68
C TRP A 223 39.16 46.45 1.21
N GLY A 224 38.99 47.76 1.28
CA GLY A 224 40.10 48.71 1.21
C GLY A 224 41.00 48.53 2.43
N ILE A 225 42.29 48.27 2.18
CA ILE A 225 43.34 48.24 3.21
C ILE A 225 43.91 49.65 3.34
N PRO A 226 43.90 50.28 4.53
CA PRO A 226 44.68 51.48 4.79
C PRO A 226 46.09 51.10 5.29
N GLY A 227 47.12 51.72 4.71
CA GLY A 227 48.52 51.58 5.14
C GLY A 227 49.49 51.63 3.98
#